data_AF-A0A374P0K8-F1
#
_entry.id   AF-A0A374P0K8-F1
#
_cell.length_a   1.000
_cell.length_b   1.000
_cell.length_c   1.000
_cell.angle_alpha   90.00
_cell.angle_beta   90.00
_cell.angle_gamma   90.00
#
_symmetry.space_group_name_H-M   'P 1'
#
loop_
_entity.id
_entity.type
_entity.pdbx_description
1 polymer ?
#
loop_
_entity_poly.entity_id
_entity_poly.type
_entity_poly.pdbx_seq_one_letter_code
_entity_poly.pdbx_strand_id
1 'polypeptide(L)'
;MNQGFLEQESKRVNEAVRKTLFRSFFAYVCIIAVLYFLLKDSFDLNDPSSREVLFYLVIVSGIMLLAVIVGFFKSRRAVTNGKNLILPYGENTKGAVAELIDQEASEGKIQVEEYIYEFAEGKKPYGEKIVLMPSYLLLCGNKNKITVIPREKIYWIVAQVGQKGGSFRVQLLIFTEKKIFNMVGVDIEHVEGIADKIYQYIPNVFSDYDPFILSYELEKVFAKDRAEFLKFYENEKMKKNRSINE
;
A
#
# COMPACT_ATOMS: atom_id res chain seq x y z
N MET A 1 -20.17 -7.07 19.68
CA MET A 1 -19.30 -5.96 19.25
C MET A 1 -19.04 -6.13 17.77
N ASN A 2 -19.47 -5.16 16.96
CA ASN A 2 -19.03 -5.10 15.56
C ASN A 2 -17.52 -4.90 15.54
N GLN A 3 -16.83 -5.63 14.66
CA GLN A 3 -15.37 -5.54 14.53
C GLN A 3 -14.99 -4.15 14.02
N GLY A 4 -13.94 -3.55 14.60
CA GLY A 4 -13.42 -2.24 14.18
C GLY A 4 -12.90 -2.26 12.74
N PHE A 5 -12.90 -1.10 12.09
CA PHE A 5 -12.46 -0.92 10.70
C PHE A 5 -11.05 -1.50 10.46
N LEU A 6 -10.11 -1.24 11.37
CA LEU A 6 -8.74 -1.73 11.26
C LEU A 6 -8.65 -3.26 11.35
N GLU A 7 -9.51 -3.89 12.15
CA GLU A 7 -9.58 -5.36 12.26
C GLU A 7 -10.17 -5.97 10.98
N GLN A 8 -11.20 -5.34 10.41
CA GLN A 8 -11.80 -5.76 9.14
C GLN A 8 -10.78 -5.67 8.00
N GLU A 9 -10.03 -4.56 7.90
CA GLU A 9 -8.95 -4.41 6.92
C GLU A 9 -7.85 -5.46 7.09
N SER A 10 -7.49 -5.74 8.34
CA SER A 10 -6.50 -6.77 8.65
C SER A 10 -6.95 -8.15 8.18
N LYS A 11 -8.22 -8.51 8.40
CA LYS A 11 -8.81 -9.78 7.95
C LYS A 11 -8.87 -9.87 6.43
N ARG A 12 -9.29 -8.81 5.75
CA ARG A 12 -9.34 -8.73 4.28
C ARG A 12 -7.99 -9.06 3.65
N VAL A 13 -6.92 -8.41 4.15
CA VAL A 13 -5.55 -8.65 3.65
C VAL A 13 -5.08 -10.06 4.00
N ASN A 14 -5.31 -10.50 5.22
CA ASN A 14 -4.94 -11.85 5.67
C ASN A 14 -5.62 -12.96 4.86
N GLU A 15 -6.88 -12.77 4.46
CA GLU A 15 -7.60 -13.68 3.57
C GLU A 15 -6.96 -13.77 2.20
N ALA A 16 -6.59 -12.63 1.61
CA ALA A 16 -5.90 -12.60 0.32
C ALA A 16 -4.55 -13.34 0.40
N VAL A 17 -3.77 -13.08 1.44
CA VAL A 17 -2.49 -13.77 1.70
C VAL A 17 -2.69 -15.28 1.82
N ARG A 18 -3.69 -15.72 2.58
CA ARG A 18 -3.99 -17.14 2.76
C ARG A 18 -4.37 -17.84 1.45
N LYS A 19 -5.17 -17.19 0.61
CA LYS A 19 -5.50 -17.71 -0.72
C LYS A 19 -4.26 -17.83 -1.61
N THR A 20 -3.38 -16.84 -1.59
CA THR A 20 -2.12 -16.88 -2.35
C THR A 20 -1.21 -17.99 -1.83
N LEU A 21 -1.01 -18.11 -0.51
CA LEU A 21 -0.22 -19.18 0.10
C LEU A 21 -0.74 -20.57 -0.27
N PHE A 22 -2.06 -20.76 -0.25
CA PHE A 22 -2.66 -22.03 -0.63
C PHE A 22 -2.42 -22.37 -2.12
N ARG A 23 -2.58 -21.39 -3.01
CA ARG A 23 -2.30 -21.57 -4.44
C ARG A 23 -0.82 -21.87 -4.71
N SER A 24 0.08 -21.14 -4.08
CA SER A 24 1.52 -21.35 -4.22
C SER A 24 1.95 -22.71 -3.66
N PHE A 25 1.40 -23.13 -2.52
CA PHE A 25 1.66 -24.45 -1.96
C PHE A 25 1.16 -25.56 -2.90
N PHE A 26 -0.06 -25.43 -3.43
CA PHE A 26 -0.61 -26.39 -4.38
C PHE A 26 0.24 -26.49 -5.66
N ALA A 27 0.61 -25.35 -6.26
CA ALA A 27 1.48 -25.31 -7.43
C ALA A 27 2.84 -25.98 -7.16
N TYR A 28 3.42 -25.72 -5.98
CA TYR A 28 4.66 -26.36 -5.56
C TYR A 28 4.53 -27.88 -5.46
N VAL A 29 3.46 -28.41 -4.83
CA VAL A 29 3.20 -29.85 -4.76
C VAL A 29 3.08 -30.47 -6.16
N CYS A 30 2.39 -29.80 -7.08
CA CYS A 30 2.30 -30.25 -8.48
C CYS A 30 3.67 -30.29 -9.16
N ILE A 31 4.50 -29.26 -8.97
CA ILE A 31 5.87 -29.21 -9.54
C ILE A 31 6.72 -30.35 -8.99
N ILE A 32 6.69 -30.59 -7.67
CA ILE A 32 7.44 -31.68 -7.04
C ILE A 32 6.97 -33.05 -7.55
N ALA A 33 5.66 -33.24 -7.73
CA ALA A 33 5.12 -34.48 -8.28
C ALA A 33 5.61 -34.72 -9.72
N VAL A 34 5.59 -33.69 -10.57
CA VAL A 34 6.11 -33.78 -11.94
C VAL A 34 7.61 -34.06 -11.95
N LEU A 35 8.39 -33.34 -11.14
CA LEU A 35 9.83 -33.57 -11.01
C LEU A 35 10.14 -35.00 -10.56
N TYR A 36 9.38 -35.53 -9.58
CA TYR A 36 9.52 -36.91 -9.16
C TYR A 36 9.25 -37.89 -10.32
N PHE A 37 8.17 -37.68 -11.09
CA PHE A 37 7.86 -38.54 -12.24
C PHE A 37 8.92 -38.48 -13.36
N LEU A 38 9.51 -37.31 -13.60
CA LEU A 38 10.55 -37.15 -14.61
C LEU A 38 11.90 -37.72 -14.15
N LEU A 39 12.20 -37.63 -12.86
CA LEU A 39 13.52 -37.95 -12.34
C LEU A 39 13.63 -39.32 -11.66
N LYS A 40 12.50 -40.02 -11.44
CA LYS A 40 12.47 -41.31 -10.73
C LYS A 40 13.38 -42.38 -11.36
N ASP A 41 13.58 -42.33 -12.68
CA ASP A 41 14.36 -43.33 -13.43
C ASP A 41 15.81 -42.87 -13.63
N SER A 42 16.13 -41.60 -13.34
CA SER A 42 17.46 -40.99 -13.53
C SER A 42 18.26 -40.83 -12.23
N PHE A 43 17.62 -40.92 -11.07
CA PHE A 43 18.33 -40.87 -9.78
C PHE A 43 18.76 -42.27 -9.35
N ASP A 44 20.05 -42.57 -9.44
CA ASP A 44 20.63 -43.74 -8.79
C ASP A 44 21.01 -43.39 -7.35
N LEU A 45 20.37 -44.02 -6.37
CA LEU A 45 20.65 -43.80 -4.95
C LEU A 45 22.04 -44.29 -4.52
N ASN A 46 22.72 -45.07 -5.36
CA ASN A 46 24.09 -45.51 -5.16
C ASN A 46 25.13 -44.51 -5.70
N ASP A 47 24.71 -43.54 -6.53
CA ASP A 47 25.56 -42.45 -7.01
C ASP A 47 25.62 -41.29 -5.99
N PRO A 48 26.82 -40.92 -5.50
CA PRO A 48 26.99 -39.83 -4.55
C PRO A 48 26.42 -38.49 -5.03
N SER A 49 26.51 -38.19 -6.33
CA SER A 49 26.03 -36.93 -6.89
C SER A 49 24.49 -36.84 -6.84
N SER A 50 23.82 -37.91 -7.25
CA SER A 50 22.37 -38.05 -7.14
C SER A 50 21.85 -37.93 -5.70
N ARG A 51 22.60 -38.46 -4.73
CA ARG A 51 22.27 -38.38 -3.30
C ARG A 51 22.40 -36.97 -2.73
N GLU A 52 23.43 -36.22 -3.13
CA GLU A 52 23.59 -34.82 -2.74
C GLU A 52 22.44 -33.95 -3.29
N VAL A 53 22.07 -34.14 -4.56
CA VAL A 53 20.96 -33.39 -5.18
C VAL A 53 19.64 -33.64 -4.44
N LEU A 54 19.32 -34.90 -4.13
CA LEU A 54 18.14 -35.26 -3.35
C LEU A 54 18.17 -34.65 -1.94
N PHE A 55 19.33 -34.64 -1.28
CA PHE A 55 19.50 -34.06 0.04
C PHE A 55 19.22 -32.55 0.04
N TYR A 56 19.77 -31.81 -0.93
CA TYR A 56 19.46 -30.37 -1.08
C TYR A 56 17.98 -30.13 -1.40
N LEU A 57 17.37 -30.97 -2.23
CA LEU A 57 15.95 -30.85 -2.57
C LEU A 57 15.07 -31.04 -1.34
N VAL A 58 15.38 -32.02 -0.47
CA VAL A 58 14.69 -32.23 0.81
C VAL A 58 14.84 -31.03 1.75
N ILE A 59 16.05 -30.47 1.88
CA ILE A 59 16.29 -29.28 2.71
C ILE A 59 15.45 -28.09 2.23
N VAL A 60 15.52 -27.79 0.93
CA VAL A 60 14.75 -26.68 0.31
C VAL A 60 13.26 -26.89 0.52
N SER A 61 12.78 -28.13 0.34
CA SER A 61 11.37 -28.50 0.57
C SER A 61 10.95 -28.30 2.02
N GLY A 62 11.80 -28.69 2.98
CA GLY A 62 11.57 -28.49 4.41
C GLY A 62 11.49 -27.00 4.77
N ILE A 63 12.39 -26.18 4.26
CA ILE A 63 12.38 -24.71 4.46
C ILE A 63 11.10 -24.10 3.88
N MET A 64 10.69 -24.53 2.68
CA MET A 64 9.46 -24.06 2.03
C MET A 64 8.22 -24.41 2.86
N LEU A 65 8.11 -25.66 3.33
CA LEU A 65 7.02 -26.11 4.21
C LEU A 65 6.95 -25.30 5.50
N LEU A 66 8.09 -25.07 6.16
CA LEU A 66 8.15 -24.23 7.36
C LEU A 66 7.69 -22.79 7.08
N ALA A 67 8.15 -22.19 5.97
CA ALA A 67 7.73 -20.85 5.57
C ALA A 67 6.22 -20.76 5.31
N VAL A 68 5.64 -21.77 4.65
CA VAL A 68 4.19 -21.86 4.40
C VAL A 68 3.42 -21.97 5.72
N ILE A 69 3.83 -22.86 6.63
CA ILE A 69 3.20 -23.02 7.95
C ILE A 69 3.23 -21.71 8.74
N VAL A 70 4.39 -21.06 8.83
CA VAL A 70 4.54 -19.76 9.51
C VAL A 70 3.66 -18.69 8.86
N GLY A 71 3.59 -18.66 7.53
CA GLY A 71 2.73 -17.76 6.77
C GLY A 71 1.23 -17.96 7.09
N PHE A 72 0.77 -19.21 7.12
CA PHE A 72 -0.60 -19.55 7.48
C PHE A 72 -0.92 -19.13 8.92
N PHE A 73 -0.05 -19.42 9.89
CA PHE A 73 -0.25 -19.01 11.28
C PHE A 73 -0.34 -17.49 11.44
N LYS A 74 0.54 -16.73 10.76
CA LYS A 74 0.50 -15.26 10.78
C LYS A 74 -0.80 -14.73 10.16
N SER A 75 -1.25 -15.30 9.04
CA SER A 75 -2.48 -14.87 8.36
C SER A 75 -3.77 -15.16 9.15
N ARG A 76 -3.77 -16.11 10.10
CA ARG A 76 -4.96 -16.39 10.91
C ARG A 76 -5.25 -15.34 11.97
N ARG A 77 -4.24 -14.59 12.40
CA ARG A 77 -4.38 -13.59 13.47
C ARG A 77 -4.70 -12.24 12.85
N ALA A 78 -5.91 -11.74 13.10
CA ALA A 78 -6.22 -10.34 12.85
C ALA A 78 -5.33 -9.47 13.73
N VAL A 79 -4.80 -8.39 13.16
CA VAL A 79 -3.99 -7.44 13.91
C VAL A 79 -4.91 -6.55 14.71
N THR A 80 -4.78 -6.57 16.03
CA THR A 80 -5.57 -5.76 16.96
C THR A 80 -4.79 -4.55 17.46
N ASN A 81 -5.51 -3.55 17.97
CA ASN A 81 -4.98 -2.34 18.62
C ASN A 81 -3.96 -1.59 17.76
N GLY A 82 -4.18 -1.56 16.44
CA GLY A 82 -3.32 -0.83 15.51
C GLY A 82 -1.86 -1.28 15.43
N LYS A 83 -1.51 -2.51 15.83
CA LYS A 83 -0.11 -2.97 15.75
C LYS A 83 0.46 -2.92 14.33
N ASN A 84 -0.41 -2.98 13.31
CA ASN A 84 -0.10 -2.84 11.88
C ASN A 84 0.09 -1.39 11.41
N LEU A 85 -0.24 -0.41 12.25
CA LEU A 85 -0.06 1.00 11.92
C LEU A 85 1.43 1.35 11.86
N ILE A 86 1.81 2.11 10.84
CA ILE A 86 3.07 2.82 10.75
C ILE A 86 2.75 4.29 11.02
N LEU A 87 3.34 4.83 12.08
CA LEU A 87 3.18 6.23 12.48
C LEU A 87 4.46 6.99 12.12
N PRO A 88 4.54 7.60 10.93
CA PRO A 88 5.74 8.28 10.47
C PRO A 88 6.11 9.50 11.33
N TYR A 89 5.15 10.11 12.01
CA TYR A 89 5.34 11.32 12.84
C TYR A 89 5.51 11.01 14.33
N GLY A 90 5.00 9.87 14.82
CA GLY A 90 5.18 9.46 16.22
C GLY A 90 4.51 10.36 17.26
N GLU A 91 3.57 11.22 16.85
CA GLU A 91 2.90 12.21 17.72
C GLU A 91 1.94 11.58 18.73
N ASN A 92 1.52 10.33 18.50
CA ASN A 92 0.66 9.58 19.42
C ASN A 92 0.98 8.07 19.39
N THR A 93 0.40 7.32 20.31
CA THR A 93 0.56 5.86 20.39
C THR A 93 -0.27 5.15 19.32
N LYS A 94 0.17 3.96 18.89
CA LYS A 94 -0.60 3.14 17.94
C LYS A 94 -2.00 2.78 18.45
N GLY A 95 -2.17 2.61 19.77
CA GLY A 95 -3.46 2.32 20.37
C GLY A 95 -4.44 3.48 20.25
N ALA A 96 -4.01 4.68 20.64
CA ALA A 96 -4.85 5.88 20.56
C ALA A 96 -5.21 6.25 19.11
N VAL A 97 -4.25 6.15 18.18
CA VAL A 97 -4.52 6.37 16.75
C VAL A 97 -5.51 5.33 16.21
N ALA A 98 -5.38 4.06 16.63
CA ALA A 98 -6.30 3.02 16.21
C ALA A 98 -7.72 3.23 16.72
N GLU A 99 -7.86 3.61 17.99
CA GLU A 99 -9.15 3.92 18.61
C GLU A 99 -9.84 5.08 17.89
N LEU A 100 -9.11 6.16 17.58
CA LEU A 100 -9.65 7.29 16.84
C LEU A 100 -10.08 6.90 15.42
N ILE A 101 -9.28 6.12 14.70
CA ILE A 101 -9.65 5.62 13.35
C ILE A 101 -10.91 4.74 13.42
N ASP A 102 -10.95 3.79 14.35
CA ASP A 102 -12.10 2.89 14.48
C ASP A 102 -13.37 3.65 14.92
N GLN A 103 -13.22 4.68 15.78
CA GLN A 103 -14.29 5.59 16.15
C GLN A 103 -14.82 6.36 14.92
N GLU A 104 -13.95 7.05 14.18
CA GLU A 104 -14.34 7.82 12.98
C GLU A 104 -15.03 6.93 11.94
N ALA A 105 -14.52 5.72 11.72
CA ALA A 105 -15.13 4.76 10.81
C ALA A 105 -16.50 4.27 11.32
N SER A 106 -16.65 4.00 12.63
CA SER A 106 -17.93 3.59 13.22
C SER A 106 -19.00 4.68 13.20
N GLU A 107 -18.57 5.95 13.25
CA GLU A 107 -19.42 7.13 13.10
C GLU A 107 -19.76 7.44 11.64
N GLY A 108 -19.28 6.64 10.68
CA GLY A 108 -19.53 6.83 9.25
C GLY A 108 -18.81 8.05 8.66
N LYS A 109 -17.72 8.51 9.28
CA LYS A 109 -16.98 9.71 8.87
C LYS A 109 -15.94 9.48 7.78
N ILE A 110 -15.94 8.31 7.15
CA ILE A 110 -15.06 8.02 6.01
C ILE A 110 -15.41 8.98 4.87
N GLN A 111 -14.46 9.83 4.46
CA GLN A 111 -14.67 10.86 3.45
C GLN A 111 -14.36 10.32 2.04
N VAL A 112 -13.29 9.54 1.91
CA VAL A 112 -12.90 8.89 0.65
C VAL A 112 -12.42 7.47 0.97
N GLU A 113 -12.82 6.50 0.18
CA GLU A 113 -12.29 5.14 0.22
C GLU A 113 -12.14 4.62 -1.21
N GLU A 114 -10.89 4.51 -1.67
CA GLU A 114 -10.58 4.15 -3.06
C GLU A 114 -9.44 3.14 -3.15
N TYR A 115 -9.44 2.38 -4.24
CA TYR A 115 -8.35 1.47 -4.57
C TYR A 115 -7.46 2.07 -5.64
N ILE A 116 -6.15 1.87 -5.56
CA ILE A 116 -5.20 2.41 -6.55
C ILE A 116 -5.36 1.78 -7.94
N TYR A 117 -5.94 0.58 -8.00
CA TYR A 117 -6.30 -0.08 -9.25
C TYR A 117 -7.79 0.06 -9.49
N GLU A 118 -8.15 0.40 -10.72
CA GLU A 118 -9.52 0.27 -11.17
C GLU A 118 -9.93 -1.21 -11.27
N PHE A 119 -11.19 -1.51 -10.98
CA PHE A 119 -11.76 -2.84 -11.11
C PHE A 119 -13.16 -2.73 -11.71
N ALA A 120 -13.49 -3.65 -12.62
CA ALA A 120 -14.81 -3.67 -13.23
C ALA A 120 -15.92 -3.84 -12.19
N GLU A 121 -17.09 -3.26 -12.47
CA GLU A 121 -18.26 -3.34 -11.60
C GLU A 121 -18.61 -4.81 -11.28
N GLY A 122 -18.93 -5.07 -10.01
CA GLY A 122 -19.21 -6.42 -9.50
C GLY A 122 -17.99 -7.33 -9.33
N LYS A 123 -16.77 -6.88 -9.67
CA LYS A 123 -15.54 -7.61 -9.34
C LYS A 123 -15.06 -7.25 -7.93
N LYS A 124 -14.42 -8.23 -7.28
CA LYS A 124 -13.86 -8.02 -5.95
C LYS A 124 -12.67 -7.04 -6.05
N PRO A 125 -12.65 -5.96 -5.25
CA PRO A 125 -11.55 -5.01 -5.28
C PRO A 125 -10.24 -5.67 -4.84
N TYR A 126 -9.13 -5.18 -5.38
CA TYR A 126 -7.79 -5.69 -5.09
C TYR A 126 -6.75 -4.57 -5.08
N GLY A 127 -5.58 -4.88 -4.53
CA GLY A 127 -4.47 -3.94 -4.45
C GLY A 127 -4.52 -3.03 -3.22
N GLU A 128 -3.71 -1.98 -3.29
CA GLU A 128 -3.55 -1.01 -2.22
C GLU A 128 -4.76 -0.07 -2.17
N LYS A 129 -5.16 0.29 -0.95
CA LYS A 129 -6.34 1.11 -0.69
C LYS A 129 -5.92 2.41 -0.03
N ILE A 130 -6.51 3.52 -0.44
CA ILE A 130 -6.36 4.83 0.19
C ILE A 130 -7.68 5.19 0.87
N VAL A 131 -7.59 5.68 2.10
CA VAL A 131 -8.77 6.05 2.88
C VAL A 131 -8.54 7.39 3.53
N LEU A 132 -9.40 8.36 3.24
CA LEU A 132 -9.41 9.66 3.89
C LEU A 132 -10.43 9.67 5.02
N MET A 133 -9.94 10.00 6.20
CA MET A 133 -10.71 10.25 7.41
C MET A 133 -10.57 11.73 7.81
N PRO A 134 -11.40 12.25 8.73
CA PRO A 134 -11.26 13.62 9.21
C PRO A 134 -9.87 13.90 9.79
N SER A 135 -9.33 12.98 10.59
CA SER A 135 -8.01 13.15 11.25
C SER A 135 -6.82 12.66 10.40
N TYR A 136 -7.00 11.63 9.58
CA TYR A 136 -5.88 10.94 8.93
C TYR A 136 -6.15 10.56 7.47
N LEU A 137 -5.09 10.56 6.67
CA LEU A 137 -5.01 9.80 5.43
C LEU A 137 -4.34 8.46 5.69
N LEU A 138 -5.02 7.37 5.34
CA LEU A 138 -4.54 6.00 5.51
C LEU A 138 -4.09 5.44 4.16
N LEU A 139 -2.83 5.02 4.08
CA LEU A 139 -2.31 4.24 2.97
C LEU A 139 -2.28 2.77 3.40
N CYS A 140 -3.33 2.03 3.02
CA CYS A 140 -3.48 0.60 3.29
C CYS A 140 -2.70 -0.18 2.23
N GLY A 141 -1.40 -0.35 2.50
CA GLY A 141 -0.48 -1.01 1.59
C GLY A 141 -0.47 -2.53 1.68
N ASN A 142 0.36 -3.13 0.85
CA ASN A 142 0.60 -4.57 0.85
C ASN A 142 1.18 -5.07 2.19
N LYS A 143 0.89 -6.34 2.53
CA LYS A 143 1.37 -7.03 3.75
C LYS A 143 0.78 -6.54 5.08
N ASN A 144 -0.46 -6.04 5.08
CA ASN A 144 -1.22 -5.73 6.29
C ASN A 144 -0.52 -4.65 7.13
N LYS A 145 0.09 -3.66 6.48
CA LYS A 145 0.64 -2.46 7.11
C LYS A 145 -0.15 -1.25 6.62
N ILE A 146 -0.49 -0.35 7.53
CA ILE A 146 -1.25 0.86 7.23
C ILE A 146 -0.39 2.04 7.62
N THR A 147 0.00 2.86 6.64
CA THR A 147 0.68 4.12 6.94
C THR A 147 -0.36 5.16 7.28
N VAL A 148 -0.22 5.78 8.45
CA VAL A 148 -1.16 6.81 8.92
C VAL A 148 -0.50 8.17 8.79
N ILE A 149 -1.05 9.05 7.96
CA ILE A 149 -0.53 10.39 7.74
C ILE A 149 -1.54 11.37 8.36
N PRO A 150 -1.15 12.15 9.38
CA PRO A 150 -2.01 13.21 9.91
C PRO A 150 -2.32 14.23 8.82
N ARG A 151 -3.58 14.66 8.76
CA ARG A 151 -4.09 15.47 7.66
C ARG A 151 -3.37 16.80 7.54
N GLU A 152 -3.08 17.43 8.67
CA GLU A 152 -2.37 18.71 8.79
C GLU A 152 -0.91 18.64 8.32
N LYS A 153 -0.36 17.44 8.12
CA LYS A 153 0.99 17.20 7.63
C LYS A 153 1.06 17.04 6.12
N ILE A 154 -0.08 17.05 5.44
CA ILE A 154 -0.19 16.91 3.99
C ILE A 154 -0.09 18.29 3.35
N TYR A 155 0.82 18.44 2.40
CA TYR A 155 0.97 19.66 1.60
C TYR A 155 0.24 19.56 0.28
N TRP A 156 0.40 18.42 -0.41
CA TRP A 156 -0.18 18.23 -1.73
C TRP A 156 -0.27 16.74 -2.06
N ILE A 157 -1.32 16.35 -2.77
CA ILE A 157 -1.54 14.99 -3.27
C ILE A 157 -1.67 15.12 -4.78
N VAL A 158 -0.98 14.33 -5.60
CA VAL A 158 -1.03 14.51 -7.05
C VAL A 158 -0.75 13.21 -7.79
N ALA A 159 -1.42 13.00 -8.93
CA ALA A 159 -1.09 11.93 -9.86
C ALA A 159 0.12 12.34 -10.72
N GLN A 160 1.14 11.49 -10.77
CA GLN A 160 2.33 11.68 -11.58
C GLN A 160 2.58 10.44 -12.44
N VAL A 161 2.74 10.62 -13.76
CA VAL A 161 3.12 9.51 -14.65
C VAL A 161 4.57 9.09 -14.36
N GLY A 162 4.88 7.81 -14.43
CA GLY A 162 6.25 7.29 -14.30
C GLY A 162 7.10 7.60 -15.55
N GLN A 163 8.42 7.42 -15.44
CA GLN A 163 9.36 7.70 -16.54
C GLN A 163 9.08 6.88 -17.81
N LYS A 164 9.22 7.57 -18.96
CA LYS A 164 9.13 7.08 -20.34
C LYS A 164 10.14 5.92 -20.57
N GLY A 165 9.65 4.73 -20.94
CA GLY A 165 10.50 3.57 -21.32
C GLY A 165 10.03 2.18 -20.87
N GLY A 166 8.92 2.05 -20.15
CA GLY A 166 8.35 0.76 -19.72
C GLY A 166 6.81 0.79 -19.66
N SER A 167 6.19 -0.25 -19.08
CA SER A 167 4.73 -0.28 -18.82
C SER A 167 4.31 0.99 -18.08
N PHE A 168 3.33 1.75 -18.60
CA PHE A 168 2.82 2.96 -17.98
C PHE A 168 2.49 2.70 -16.51
N ARG A 169 3.29 3.27 -15.60
CA ARG A 169 3.05 3.26 -14.15
C ARG A 169 2.65 4.66 -13.77
N VAL A 170 1.58 4.81 -13.02
CA VAL A 170 1.12 6.09 -12.49
C VAL A 170 1.31 6.06 -10.99
N GLN A 171 1.80 7.14 -10.43
CA GLN A 171 2.03 7.27 -9.00
C GLN A 171 1.07 8.30 -8.43
N LEU A 172 0.38 7.95 -7.34
CA LEU A 172 -0.23 8.96 -6.48
C LEU A 172 0.83 9.40 -5.48
N LEU A 173 1.36 10.61 -5.65
CA LEU A 173 2.32 11.22 -4.73
C LEU A 173 1.60 11.99 -3.64
N ILE A 174 2.08 11.85 -2.40
CA ILE A 174 1.60 12.58 -1.23
C ILE A 174 2.79 13.32 -0.63
N PHE A 175 2.89 14.61 -0.93
CA PHE A 175 3.86 15.53 -0.36
C PHE A 175 3.46 15.82 1.09
N THR A 176 4.40 15.57 2.01
CA THR A 176 4.18 15.80 3.44
C THR A 176 5.37 16.50 4.09
N GLU A 177 5.20 16.93 5.33
CA GLU A 177 6.27 17.51 6.15
C GLU A 177 7.53 16.65 6.15
N LYS A 178 7.40 15.33 6.35
CA LYS A 178 8.56 14.45 6.53
C LYS A 178 9.17 13.93 5.22
N LYS A 179 8.33 13.47 4.28
CA LYS A 179 8.77 12.90 2.99
C LYS A 179 7.63 12.83 1.97
N ILE A 180 7.94 12.46 0.73
CA ILE A 180 6.92 12.08 -0.25
C ILE A 180 6.57 10.61 -0.01
N PHE A 181 5.28 10.32 0.16
CA PHE A 181 4.75 8.95 0.08
C PHE A 181 4.20 8.73 -1.33
N ASN A 182 4.22 7.49 -1.80
CA ASN A 182 3.66 7.16 -3.10
C ASN A 182 2.85 5.85 -3.06
N MET A 183 1.84 5.77 -3.93
CA MET A 183 1.13 4.56 -4.27
C MET A 183 1.22 4.36 -5.78
N VAL A 184 1.40 3.11 -6.24
CA VAL A 184 1.64 2.82 -7.67
C VAL A 184 0.40 2.16 -8.28
N GLY A 185 -0.18 2.84 -9.27
CA GLY A 185 -1.24 2.36 -10.16
C GLY A 185 -0.75 2.23 -11.61
N VAL A 186 -1.69 1.96 -12.52
CA VAL A 186 -1.42 1.76 -13.96
C VAL A 186 -2.26 2.66 -14.86
N ASP A 187 -3.33 3.26 -14.32
CA ASP A 187 -4.28 4.08 -15.06
C ASP A 187 -4.17 5.54 -14.58
N ILE A 188 -4.04 6.49 -15.51
CA ILE A 188 -3.85 7.91 -15.19
C ILE A 188 -5.17 8.53 -14.71
N GLU A 189 -6.24 8.35 -15.49
CA GLU A 189 -7.55 8.95 -15.26
C GLU A 189 -8.11 8.48 -13.91
N HIS A 190 -7.94 7.20 -13.60
CA HIS A 190 -8.37 6.65 -12.31
C HIS A 190 -7.59 7.28 -11.15
N VAL A 191 -6.26 7.40 -11.25
CA VAL A 191 -5.43 7.95 -10.17
C VAL A 191 -5.66 9.46 -9.99
N GLU A 192 -5.88 10.20 -11.07
CA GLU A 192 -6.32 11.61 -11.02
C GLU A 192 -7.68 11.72 -10.34
N GLY A 193 -8.65 10.87 -10.69
CA GLY A 193 -9.97 10.85 -10.07
C GLY A 193 -9.92 10.56 -8.56
N ILE A 194 -8.96 9.77 -8.08
CA ILE A 194 -8.71 9.59 -6.65
C ILE A 194 -8.24 10.90 -6.01
N ALA A 195 -7.30 11.61 -6.63
CA ALA A 195 -6.81 12.89 -6.12
C ALA A 195 -7.95 13.93 -6.07
N ASP A 196 -8.78 14.00 -7.11
CA ASP A 196 -9.94 14.91 -7.19
C ASP A 196 -10.97 14.64 -6.08
N LYS A 197 -11.28 13.38 -5.80
CA LYS A 197 -12.15 13.01 -4.67
C LYS A 197 -11.56 13.48 -3.34
N ILE A 198 -10.25 13.34 -3.15
CA ILE A 198 -9.58 13.82 -1.93
C ILE A 198 -9.61 15.34 -1.84
N TYR A 199 -9.52 16.05 -2.97
CA TYR A 199 -9.55 17.52 -3.00
C TYR A 199 -10.89 18.13 -2.60
N GLN A 200 -11.98 17.37 -2.62
CA GLN A 200 -13.27 17.80 -2.04
C GLN A 200 -13.17 18.04 -0.53
N TYR A 201 -12.14 17.49 0.12
CA TYR A 201 -11.95 17.55 1.56
C TYR A 201 -10.63 18.24 1.94
N ILE A 202 -9.55 18.06 1.17
CA ILE A 202 -8.25 18.69 1.41
C ILE A 202 -8.00 19.76 0.33
N PRO A 203 -7.77 21.03 0.67
CA PRO A 203 -7.55 22.08 -0.33
C PRO A 203 -6.41 21.74 -1.31
N ASN A 204 -6.69 21.79 -2.61
CA ASN A 204 -5.65 21.73 -3.63
C ASN A 204 -4.96 23.10 -3.76
N VAL A 205 -3.87 23.28 -3.02
CA VAL A 205 -3.08 24.53 -3.03
C VAL A 205 -2.56 24.89 -4.43
N PHE A 206 -2.30 23.88 -5.27
CA PHE A 206 -1.72 24.07 -6.60
C PHE A 206 -2.72 23.83 -7.74
N SER A 207 -4.03 24.03 -7.51
CA SER A 207 -5.06 23.77 -8.53
C SER A 207 -4.93 24.61 -9.80
N ASP A 208 -4.19 25.73 -9.74
CA ASP A 208 -4.02 26.66 -10.87
C ASP A 208 -2.82 26.28 -11.76
N TYR A 209 -2.15 25.16 -11.44
CA TYR A 209 -0.98 24.67 -12.15
C TYR A 209 -1.28 23.36 -12.89
N ASP A 210 -0.49 23.08 -13.93
CA ASP A 210 -0.47 21.75 -14.53
C ASP A 210 0.12 20.74 -13.51
N PRO A 211 -0.65 19.72 -13.07
CA PRO A 211 -0.23 18.81 -12.02
C PRO A 211 0.94 17.93 -12.45
N PHE A 212 1.04 17.56 -13.73
CA PHE A 212 2.11 16.71 -14.24
C PHE A 212 3.44 17.44 -14.27
N ILE A 213 3.48 18.64 -14.83
CA ILE A 213 4.71 19.44 -14.90
C ILE A 213 5.16 19.81 -13.49
N LEU A 214 4.25 20.37 -12.68
CA LEU A 214 4.59 20.87 -11.36
C LEU A 214 5.03 19.73 -10.43
N SER A 215 4.42 18.54 -10.52
CA SER A 215 4.82 17.42 -9.65
C SER A 215 6.27 17.00 -9.84
N TYR A 216 6.78 16.93 -11.08
CA TYR A 216 8.20 16.62 -11.32
C TYR A 216 9.15 17.72 -10.84
N GLU A 217 8.75 18.98 -10.98
CA GLU A 217 9.56 20.11 -10.49
C GLU A 217 9.62 20.11 -8.97
N LEU A 218 8.45 20.03 -8.32
CA LEU A 218 8.37 20.03 -6.87
C LEU A 218 8.96 18.78 -6.23
N GLU A 219 8.91 17.61 -6.88
CA GLU A 219 9.63 16.43 -6.40
C GLU A 219 11.15 16.67 -6.35
N LYS A 220 11.72 17.28 -7.40
CA LYS A 220 13.15 17.64 -7.45
C LYS A 220 13.50 18.68 -6.40
N VAL A 221 12.70 19.75 -6.27
CA VAL A 221 12.92 20.80 -5.28
C VAL A 221 12.81 20.22 -3.87
N PHE A 222 11.77 19.43 -3.59
CA PHE A 222 11.59 18.76 -2.30
C PHE A 222 12.78 17.86 -1.95
N ALA A 223 13.38 17.16 -2.92
CA ALA A 223 14.56 16.34 -2.66
C ALA A 223 15.84 17.16 -2.41
N LYS A 224 15.99 18.30 -3.08
CA LYS A 224 17.22 19.11 -3.08
C LYS A 224 17.22 20.20 -1.98
N ASP A 225 16.10 20.91 -1.83
CA ASP A 225 15.92 22.03 -0.91
C ASP A 225 14.49 22.04 -0.33
N ARG A 226 14.36 21.49 0.88
CA ARG A 226 13.08 21.42 1.60
C ARG A 226 12.54 22.81 1.94
N ALA A 227 13.41 23.79 2.20
CA ALA A 227 13.02 25.12 2.62
C ALA A 227 12.46 25.92 1.46
N GLU A 228 13.06 25.77 0.27
CA GLU A 228 12.54 26.35 -0.98
C GLU A 228 11.13 25.81 -1.30
N PHE A 229 10.96 24.48 -1.22
CA PHE A 229 9.64 23.86 -1.39
C PHE A 229 8.59 24.45 -0.43
N LEU A 230 8.92 24.52 0.87
CA LEU A 230 7.99 25.03 1.89
C LEU A 230 7.63 26.50 1.66
N LYS A 231 8.62 27.32 1.28
CA LYS A 231 8.39 28.73 0.96
C LYS A 231 7.44 28.87 -0.22
N PHE A 232 7.61 28.06 -1.27
CA PHE A 232 6.70 28.03 -2.42
C PHE A 232 5.28 27.62 -2.01
N TYR A 233 5.15 26.52 -1.27
CA TYR A 233 3.86 26.03 -0.77
C TYR A 233 3.10 27.07 0.08
N GLU A 234 3.75 27.69 1.06
CA GLU A 234 3.09 28.68 1.93
C GLU A 234 2.67 29.93 1.15
N ASN A 235 3.45 30.36 0.16
CA ASN A 235 3.08 31.48 -0.71
C ASN A 235 1.81 31.17 -1.52
N GLU A 236 1.73 29.99 -2.15
CA GLU A 236 0.53 29.59 -2.91
C GLU A 236 -0.69 29.40 -2.02
N LYS A 237 -0.50 28.80 -0.84
CA LYS A 237 -1.56 28.66 0.17
C LYS A 237 -2.13 30.02 0.62
N MET A 238 -1.27 31.01 0.84
CA MET A 238 -1.70 32.37 1.18
C MET A 238 -2.47 33.04 0.04
N LYS A 239 -2.05 32.86 -1.21
CA LYS A 239 -2.79 33.39 -2.39
C LYS A 239 -4.20 32.81 -2.47
N LYS A 240 -4.33 31.48 -2.34
CA LYS A 240 -5.63 30.79 -2.32
C LYS A 240 -6.53 31.31 -1.21
N ASN A 241 -6.02 31.44 0.00
CA ASN A 241 -6.80 31.96 1.13
C ASN A 241 -7.27 33.41 0.93
N ARG A 242 -6.51 34.24 0.19
CA ARG A 242 -6.95 35.60 -0.14
C ARG A 242 -8.07 35.59 -1.19
N SER A 243 -7.91 34.79 -2.24
CA SER A 243 -8.93 34.67 -3.31
C SER A 243 -10.29 34.11 -2.87
N ILE A 244 -10.35 33.40 -1.74
CA ILE A 244 -11.59 32.84 -1.18
C ILE A 244 -12.35 33.88 -0.34
N ASN A 245 -11.66 34.92 0.17
CA ASN A 245 -12.22 35.94 1.06
C ASN A 245 -12.57 37.26 0.34
N GLU A 246 -12.41 37.30 -0.99
CA GLU A 246 -12.81 38.39 -1.88
C GLU A 246 -14.05 38.00 -2.68
#